data_AF-A0A3M1RE03-F1
#
_entry.id   AF-A0A3M1RE03-F1
#
_cell.length_a   1.000
_cell.length_b   1.000
_cell.length_c   1.000
_cell.angle_alpha   90.00
_cell.angle_beta   90.00
_cell.angle_gamma   90.00
#
_symmetry.space_group_name_H-M   'P 1'
#
loop_
_entity.id
_entity.type
_entity.pdbx_description
1 polymer ?
#
loop_
_entity_poly.entity_id
_entity_poly.type
_entity_poly.pdbx_seq_one_letter_code
_entity_poly.pdbx_strand_id
1 'polypeptide(L)'
;MAKYGWGLLGGILVFILSSLLLQAGKAETPAEIQAEVARLKAALKQTQDEYATILGLTGTAKAEIKAIGAVLAANPGMAFDFSAQSGAFCLNPGTGAMVHYAQDPTQTQEDIVYMINAQPFIANGLRVENLPPLPADITRVRPGQWYYYAGGTEEPHHQRKMPPMLVLAVDVH
;
A
#
# COMPACT_ATOMS: atom_id res chain seq x y z
N MET A 1 32.15 -12.31 -42.82
CA MET A 1 30.99 -12.25 -41.89
C MET A 1 31.58 -11.94 -40.52
N ALA A 2 31.28 -10.89 -39.77
CA ALA A 2 30.29 -9.83 -39.88
C ALA A 2 30.95 -8.47 -39.59
N LYS A 3 30.56 -7.46 -40.38
CA LYS A 3 30.64 -6.04 -40.05
C LYS A 3 29.51 -5.70 -39.06
N TYR A 4 29.60 -4.53 -38.43
CA TYR A 4 28.59 -3.85 -37.59
C TYR A 4 28.61 -4.20 -36.10
N GLY A 5 28.96 -3.20 -35.29
CA GLY A 5 28.83 -3.26 -33.83
C GLY A 5 29.22 -1.98 -33.08
N TRP A 6 29.88 -1.02 -33.73
CA TRP A 6 30.35 0.21 -33.06
C TRP A 6 29.62 1.50 -33.49
N GLY A 7 28.67 1.42 -34.42
CA GLY A 7 28.00 2.61 -34.97
C GLY A 7 26.83 3.16 -34.15
N LEU A 8 26.07 2.31 -33.45
CA LEU A 8 24.82 2.74 -32.81
C LEU A 8 25.04 3.39 -31.44
N LEU A 9 25.90 2.82 -30.59
CA LEU A 9 26.17 3.34 -29.24
C LEU A 9 26.99 4.64 -29.26
N GLY A 10 27.94 4.76 -30.19
CA GLY A 10 28.68 6.00 -30.41
C GLY A 10 27.81 7.12 -30.97
N GLY A 11 26.87 6.80 -31.88
CA GLY A 11 25.94 7.78 -32.45
C GLY A 11 24.93 8.32 -31.42
N ILE A 12 24.42 7.47 -30.53
CA ILE A 12 23.48 7.88 -29.47
C ILE A 12 24.17 8.75 -28.42
N LEU A 13 25.39 8.40 -28.00
CA LEU A 13 26.13 9.22 -27.03
C LEU A 13 26.48 10.59 -27.60
N VAL A 14 26.89 10.66 -28.88
CA VAL A 14 27.14 11.92 -29.59
C VAL A 14 25.85 12.72 -29.78
N PHE A 15 24.70 12.10 -30.07
CA PHE A 15 23.42 12.82 -30.16
C PHE A 15 22.93 13.37 -28.81
N ILE A 16 23.13 12.64 -27.72
CA ILE A 16 22.76 13.10 -26.37
C ILE A 16 23.67 14.26 -25.95
N LEU A 17 24.99 14.14 -26.15
CA LEU A 17 25.93 15.24 -25.89
C LEU A 17 25.68 16.45 -26.81
N SER A 18 25.37 16.24 -28.08
CA SER A 18 25.04 17.34 -29.02
C SER A 18 23.71 18.00 -28.66
N SER A 19 22.73 17.25 -28.18
CA SER A 19 21.43 17.79 -27.75
C SER A 19 21.53 18.55 -26.42
N LEU A 20 22.38 18.10 -25.50
CA LEU A 20 22.73 18.83 -24.26
C LEU A 20 23.52 20.10 -24.56
N LEU A 21 24.44 20.07 -25.54
CA LEU A 21 25.19 21.25 -25.99
C LEU A 21 24.33 22.23 -26.81
N LEU A 22 23.34 21.77 -27.58
CA LEU A 22 22.37 22.64 -28.26
C LEU A 22 21.37 23.28 -27.27
N GLN A 23 21.03 22.60 -26.17
CA GLN A 23 20.20 23.19 -25.11
C GLN A 23 20.98 24.18 -24.23
N ALA A 24 22.29 23.98 -24.06
CA ALA A 24 23.18 24.96 -23.42
C ALA A 24 23.38 26.26 -24.22
N GLY A 25 22.92 26.31 -25.48
CA GLY A 25 22.97 27.49 -26.35
C GLY A 25 21.86 28.52 -26.10
N LYS A 26 20.87 28.22 -25.25
CA LYS A 26 19.97 29.23 -24.68
C LYS A 26 20.49 29.56 -23.30
N ALA A 27 21.37 30.56 -23.20
CA ALA A 27 21.82 31.05 -21.91
C ALA A 27 20.58 31.55 -21.13
N GLU A 28 20.12 30.77 -20.17
CA GLU A 28 19.14 31.23 -19.18
C GLU A 28 19.75 32.46 -18.51
N THR A 29 19.06 33.59 -18.63
CA THR A 29 19.49 34.82 -17.99
C THR A 29 19.59 34.61 -16.47
N PRO A 30 20.46 35.35 -15.76
CA PRO A 30 20.50 35.28 -14.31
C PRO A 30 19.11 35.48 -13.66
N ALA A 31 18.22 36.25 -14.29
CA ALA A 31 16.84 36.44 -13.85
C ALA A 31 15.99 35.16 -14.01
N GLU A 32 16.11 34.45 -15.14
CA GLU A 32 15.42 33.17 -15.36
C GLU A 32 15.92 32.09 -14.40
N ILE A 33 17.22 32.02 -14.14
CA ILE A 33 17.81 31.10 -13.14
C ILE A 33 17.26 31.40 -11.75
N GLN A 34 17.21 32.68 -11.35
CA GLN A 34 16.67 33.07 -10.03
C GLN A 34 15.18 32.78 -9.91
N ALA A 35 14.40 32.97 -10.97
CA ALA A 35 12.99 32.63 -10.99
C ALA A 35 12.77 31.12 -10.84
N GLU A 36 13.56 30.30 -11.53
CA GLU A 36 13.46 28.83 -11.42
C GLU A 36 13.90 28.32 -10.05
N VAL A 37 14.97 28.87 -9.48
CA VAL A 37 15.39 28.56 -8.10
C VAL A 37 14.29 28.90 -7.09
N ALA A 38 13.63 30.06 -7.25
CA ALA A 38 12.53 30.45 -6.37
C ALA A 38 11.35 29.48 -6.50
N ARG A 39 11.01 29.06 -7.73
CA ARG A 39 9.96 28.07 -8.01
C ARG A 39 10.26 26.72 -7.37
N LEU A 40 11.49 26.21 -7.55
CA LEU A 40 11.91 24.92 -6.98
C LEU A 40 11.92 24.95 -5.45
N LYS A 41 12.33 26.06 -4.84
CA LYS A 41 12.25 26.24 -3.37
C LYS A 41 10.82 26.22 -2.87
N ALA A 42 9.90 26.88 -3.57
CA ALA A 42 8.49 26.87 -3.22
C ALA A 42 7.89 25.46 -3.33
N ALA A 43 8.18 24.74 -4.42
CA ALA A 43 7.73 23.36 -4.62
C ALA A 43 8.30 22.40 -3.57
N LEU A 44 9.59 22.52 -3.24
CA LEU A 44 10.21 21.71 -2.18
C LEU A 44 9.55 21.97 -0.83
N LYS A 45 9.31 23.23 -0.49
CA LYS A 45 8.62 23.58 0.76
C LYS A 45 7.21 23.00 0.78
N GLN A 46 6.47 23.11 -0.32
CA GLN A 46 5.13 22.53 -0.42
C GLN A 46 5.15 21.01 -0.21
N THR A 47 6.07 20.28 -0.84
CA THR A 47 6.23 18.83 -0.59
C THR A 47 6.63 18.55 0.86
N GLN A 48 7.54 19.32 1.45
CA GLN A 48 7.93 19.13 2.84
C GLN A 48 6.78 19.35 3.81
N ASP A 49 5.94 20.36 3.56
CA ASP A 49 4.76 20.65 4.36
C ASP A 49 3.71 19.53 4.18
N GLU A 50 3.46 19.08 2.95
CA GLU A 50 2.50 18.00 2.62
C GLU A 50 2.87 16.67 3.30
N TYR A 51 4.17 16.34 3.35
CA TYR A 51 4.66 15.09 3.94
C TYR A 51 5.26 15.27 5.34
N ALA A 52 5.05 16.41 6.01
CA ALA A 52 5.74 16.77 7.25
C ALA A 52 5.61 15.70 8.34
N THR A 53 4.41 15.13 8.51
CA THR A 53 4.15 14.06 9.48
C THR A 53 4.99 12.81 9.20
N ILE A 54 5.06 12.38 7.93
CA ILE A 54 5.84 11.19 7.53
C ILE A 54 7.34 11.48 7.64
N LEU A 55 7.78 12.67 7.23
CA LEU A 55 9.17 13.12 7.31
C LEU A 55 9.65 13.23 8.76
N GLY A 56 8.74 13.57 9.69
CA GLY A 56 9.00 13.65 11.12
C GLY A 56 9.10 12.31 11.84
N LEU A 57 8.69 11.19 11.21
CA LEU A 57 8.80 9.86 11.83
C LEU A 57 10.26 9.43 12.00
N THR A 58 10.55 8.74 13.10
CA THR A 58 11.86 8.16 13.41
C THR A 58 11.73 6.72 13.89
N GLY A 59 12.85 5.99 13.98
CA GLY A 59 12.88 4.63 14.52
C GLY A 59 11.95 3.64 13.80
N THR A 60 11.30 2.77 14.58
CA THR A 60 10.40 1.70 14.08
C THR A 60 9.24 2.24 13.25
N ALA A 61 8.58 3.31 13.70
CA ALA A 61 7.45 3.91 12.98
C ALA A 61 7.84 4.37 11.56
N LYS A 62 9.05 4.91 11.38
CA LYS A 62 9.58 5.25 10.05
C LYS A 62 9.80 4.00 9.18
N ALA A 63 10.29 2.91 9.77
CA ALA A 63 10.54 1.67 9.05
C ALA A 63 9.21 1.04 8.55
N GLU A 64 8.17 1.07 9.37
CA GLU A 64 6.84 0.54 9.04
C GLU A 64 6.18 1.33 7.90
N ILE A 65 6.15 2.67 7.97
CA ILE A 65 5.58 3.49 6.88
C ILE A 65 6.37 3.32 5.57
N LYS A 66 7.70 3.17 5.63
CA LYS A 66 8.50 2.85 4.44
C LYS A 66 8.14 1.49 3.83
N ALA A 67 7.89 0.48 4.66
CA ALA A 67 7.50 -0.84 4.19
C ALA A 67 6.13 -0.79 3.48
N ILE A 68 5.14 -0.11 4.08
CA ILE A 68 3.83 0.11 3.47
C ILE A 68 3.98 0.84 2.13
N GLY A 69 4.75 1.94 2.09
CA GLY A 69 5.01 2.68 0.86
C GLY A 69 5.66 1.84 -0.23
N ALA A 70 6.62 0.98 0.11
CA ALA A 70 7.26 0.07 -0.85
C ALA A 70 6.29 -0.97 -1.42
N VAL A 71 5.40 -1.51 -0.58
CA VAL A 71 4.36 -2.46 -0.98
C VAL A 71 3.36 -1.79 -1.93
N LEU A 72 2.88 -0.59 -1.58
CA LEU A 72 1.95 0.18 -2.42
C LEU A 72 2.59 0.61 -3.74
N ALA A 73 3.88 0.99 -3.75
CA ALA A 73 4.59 1.32 -4.99
C ALA A 73 4.75 0.10 -5.91
N ALA A 74 4.94 -1.10 -5.35
CA ALA A 74 5.04 -2.34 -6.11
C ALA A 74 3.69 -2.81 -6.66
N ASN A 75 2.58 -2.43 -6.02
CA ASN A 75 1.23 -2.74 -6.47
C ASN A 75 0.24 -1.59 -6.15
N PRO A 76 0.18 -0.55 -6.99
CA PRO A 76 -0.63 0.65 -6.72
C PRO A 76 -2.14 0.37 -6.60
N GLY A 77 -2.63 -0.74 -7.17
CA GLY A 77 -4.02 -1.18 -7.01
C GLY A 77 -4.35 -1.76 -5.63
N MET A 78 -3.35 -1.92 -4.76
CA MET A 78 -3.47 -2.32 -3.34
C MET A 78 -3.80 -1.14 -2.42
N ALA A 79 -3.88 0.09 -2.94
CA ALA A 79 -4.18 1.28 -2.15
C ALA A 79 -5.40 1.06 -1.25
N PHE A 80 -5.34 1.58 -0.01
CA PHE A 80 -6.41 1.48 0.98
C PHE A 80 -7.76 1.83 0.33
N ASP A 81 -8.52 0.79 0.00
CA ASP A 81 -9.84 0.97 -0.56
C ASP A 81 -10.80 1.19 0.60
N PHE A 82 -11.80 2.03 0.38
CA PHE A 82 -12.93 2.09 1.28
C PHE A 82 -13.63 0.74 1.14
N SER A 83 -13.61 -0.07 2.20
CA SER A 83 -14.70 -1.03 2.39
C SER A 83 -15.97 -0.18 2.38
N ALA A 84 -16.76 -0.25 1.30
CA ALA A 84 -17.89 0.64 1.09
C ALA A 84 -18.97 0.53 2.18
N GLN A 85 -18.81 -0.37 3.16
CA GLN A 85 -19.88 -0.78 4.08
C GLN A 85 -19.45 -0.98 5.53
N SER A 86 -18.22 -1.43 5.82
CA SER A 86 -17.81 -1.66 7.23
C SER A 86 -17.29 -0.40 7.92
N GLY A 87 -17.24 0.75 7.22
CA GLY A 87 -16.54 1.93 7.70
C GLY A 87 -15.09 1.58 8.06
N ALA A 88 -14.36 0.96 7.14
CA ALA A 88 -12.97 0.55 7.37
C ALA A 88 -12.10 0.75 6.13
N PHE A 89 -10.82 1.03 6.34
CA PHE A 89 -9.81 1.05 5.27
C PHE A 89 -9.26 -0.37 5.06
N CYS A 90 -9.25 -0.86 3.83
CA CYS A 90 -8.77 -2.22 3.51
C CYS A 90 -7.41 -2.21 2.80
N LEU A 91 -6.41 -2.89 3.37
CA LEU A 91 -5.15 -3.24 2.70
C LEU A 91 -5.27 -4.67 2.16
N ASN A 92 -5.44 -4.80 0.83
CA ASN A 92 -5.69 -6.09 0.16
C ASN A 92 -4.62 -6.41 -0.89
N PRO A 93 -3.55 -7.17 -0.57
CA PRO A 93 -2.52 -7.56 -1.52
C PRO A 93 -2.96 -8.48 -2.68
N GLY A 94 -4.22 -8.91 -2.76
CA GLY A 94 -4.72 -9.78 -3.83
C GLY A 94 -4.26 -11.24 -3.73
N THR A 95 -3.41 -11.56 -2.75
CA THR A 95 -2.87 -12.91 -2.49
C THR A 95 -3.64 -13.67 -1.42
N GLY A 96 -4.83 -13.20 -1.05
CA GLY A 96 -5.71 -13.85 -0.09
C GLY A 96 -5.45 -13.49 1.38
N ALA A 97 -4.57 -12.54 1.67
CA ALA A 97 -4.53 -11.86 2.96
C ALA A 97 -5.08 -10.43 2.80
N MET A 98 -5.82 -9.94 3.78
CA MET A 98 -6.40 -8.59 3.82
C MET A 98 -6.34 -8.07 5.26
N VAL A 99 -6.20 -6.76 5.43
CA VAL A 99 -6.26 -6.09 6.74
C VAL A 99 -7.25 -4.94 6.67
N HIS A 100 -8.22 -4.91 7.57
CA HIS A 100 -9.17 -3.81 7.71
C HIS A 100 -8.80 -2.95 8.93
N TYR A 101 -8.96 -1.63 8.82
CA TYR A 101 -8.78 -0.68 9.91
C TYR A 101 -10.08 0.08 10.13
N ALA A 102 -10.66 0.05 11.33
CA ALA A 102 -11.89 0.76 11.62
C ALA A 102 -11.75 2.27 11.40
N GLN A 103 -12.78 2.87 10.80
CA GLN A 103 -12.89 4.32 10.58
C GLN A 103 -13.36 5.04 11.85
N ASP A 104 -14.25 4.39 12.63
CA ASP A 104 -14.70 4.84 13.93
C ASP A 104 -14.72 3.64 14.89
N PRO A 105 -13.71 3.50 15.76
CA PRO A 105 -13.60 2.36 16.67
C PRO A 105 -14.68 2.36 17.76
N THR A 106 -15.47 3.43 17.91
CA THR A 106 -16.58 3.45 18.88
C THR A 106 -17.82 2.68 18.41
N GLN A 107 -17.88 2.31 17.12
CA GLN A 107 -19.02 1.63 16.50
C GLN A 107 -18.81 0.12 16.32
N THR A 108 -17.64 -0.39 16.67
CA THR A 108 -17.24 -1.80 16.57
C THR A 108 -16.38 -2.16 17.78
N GLN A 109 -16.19 -3.45 18.06
CA GLN A 109 -15.22 -3.91 19.06
C GLN A 109 -13.83 -4.15 18.45
N GLU A 110 -13.65 -3.90 17.15
CA GLU A 110 -12.46 -4.25 16.39
C GLU A 110 -11.82 -2.99 15.80
N ASP A 111 -10.56 -2.70 16.14
CA ASP A 111 -9.81 -1.61 15.51
C ASP A 111 -9.14 -2.07 14.21
N ILE A 112 -8.63 -3.30 14.21
CA ILE A 112 -7.92 -3.90 13.08
C ILE A 112 -8.41 -5.34 12.89
N VAL A 113 -8.72 -5.74 11.66
CA VAL A 113 -9.14 -7.10 11.32
C VAL A 113 -8.21 -7.71 10.30
N TYR A 114 -7.52 -8.79 10.67
CA TYR A 114 -6.73 -9.61 9.74
C TYR A 114 -7.61 -10.71 9.17
N MET A 115 -7.66 -10.81 7.85
CA MET A 115 -8.33 -11.90 7.14
C MET A 115 -7.32 -12.62 6.27
N ILE A 116 -7.14 -13.92 6.50
CA ILE A 116 -6.07 -14.71 5.89
C ILE A 116 -6.69 -15.93 5.22
N ASN A 117 -6.29 -16.23 3.98
CA ASN A 117 -6.68 -17.45 3.29
C ASN A 117 -6.37 -18.68 4.16
N ALA A 118 -7.41 -19.43 4.51
CA ALA A 118 -7.29 -20.57 5.41
C ALA A 118 -6.68 -21.82 4.75
N GLN A 119 -6.76 -21.93 3.41
CA GLN A 119 -6.40 -23.15 2.68
C GLN A 119 -4.97 -23.65 2.95
N PRO A 120 -3.92 -22.81 2.90
CA PRO A 120 -2.56 -23.26 3.22
C PRO A 120 -2.42 -23.79 4.65
N PHE A 121 -3.14 -23.23 5.62
CA PHE A 121 -3.06 -23.65 7.01
C PHE A 121 -3.78 -24.98 7.24
N ILE A 122 -4.96 -25.15 6.64
CA ILE A 122 -5.71 -26.42 6.65
C ILE A 122 -4.87 -27.54 6.03
N ALA A 123 -4.26 -27.26 4.87
CA ALA A 123 -3.37 -28.22 4.19
C ALA A 123 -2.15 -28.62 5.05
N ASN A 124 -1.74 -27.76 5.98
CA ASN A 124 -0.64 -28.01 6.92
C ASN A 124 -1.12 -28.46 8.32
N GLY A 125 -2.37 -28.89 8.45
CA GLY A 125 -2.87 -29.55 9.66
C GLY A 125 -3.61 -28.66 10.66
N LEU A 126 -3.94 -27.41 10.31
CA LEU A 126 -4.86 -26.61 11.10
C LEU A 126 -6.23 -27.29 11.15
N ARG A 127 -6.71 -27.58 12.37
CA ARG A 127 -8.04 -28.12 12.63
C ARG A 127 -9.04 -26.98 12.85
N VAL A 128 -9.76 -26.63 11.79
CA VAL A 128 -10.71 -25.50 11.81
C VAL A 128 -11.93 -25.76 12.69
N GLU A 129 -12.20 -27.02 13.02
CA GLU A 129 -13.28 -27.41 13.95
C GLU A 129 -13.00 -26.93 15.38
N ASN A 130 -11.74 -26.60 15.69
CA ASN A 130 -11.35 -26.02 16.97
C ASN A 130 -11.52 -24.50 17.03
N LEU A 131 -11.85 -23.86 15.90
CA LEU A 131 -12.07 -22.43 15.81
C LEU A 131 -13.58 -22.13 15.82
N PRO A 132 -14.03 -21.08 16.54
CA PRO A 132 -15.40 -20.63 16.42
C PRO A 132 -15.69 -20.13 14.99
N PRO A 133 -16.93 -20.31 14.49
CA PRO A 133 -17.34 -19.71 13.23
C PRO A 133 -17.33 -18.18 13.34
N LEU A 134 -16.95 -17.49 12.26
CA LEU A 134 -17.06 -16.03 12.19
C LEU A 134 -18.52 -15.60 12.40
N PRO A 135 -18.84 -14.78 13.42
CA PRO A 135 -20.18 -14.27 13.65
C PRO A 135 -20.69 -13.46 12.46
N ALA A 136 -21.96 -13.61 12.09
CA ALA A 136 -22.58 -12.79 11.04
C ALA A 136 -22.79 -11.33 11.45
N ASP A 137 -22.80 -11.06 12.75
CA ASP A 137 -22.89 -9.72 13.33
C ASP A 137 -21.49 -9.29 13.78
N ILE A 138 -20.96 -8.24 13.13
CA ILE A 138 -19.61 -7.72 13.37
C ILE A 138 -19.43 -7.24 14.82
N THR A 139 -20.50 -6.79 15.49
CA THR A 139 -20.43 -6.35 16.89
C THR A 139 -20.13 -7.50 17.86
N ARG A 140 -20.19 -8.75 17.39
CA ARG A 140 -19.94 -9.96 18.19
C ARG A 140 -18.55 -10.57 17.96
N VAL A 141 -17.78 -10.06 17.02
CA VAL A 141 -16.39 -10.45 16.86
C VAL A 141 -15.61 -9.89 18.06
N ARG A 142 -14.68 -10.70 18.58
CA ARG A 142 -13.93 -10.38 19.80
C ARG A 142 -12.45 -10.20 19.47
N PRO A 143 -11.82 -9.10 19.90
CA PRO A 143 -10.37 -8.93 19.81
C PRO A 143 -9.59 -10.10 20.39
N GLY A 144 -8.50 -10.48 19.72
CA GLY A 144 -7.61 -11.57 20.13
C GLY A 144 -8.15 -12.98 19.90
N GLN A 145 -9.40 -13.13 19.45
CA GLN A 145 -9.99 -14.42 19.12
C GLN A 145 -9.80 -14.72 17.63
N TRP A 146 -9.27 -15.91 17.33
CA TRP A 146 -9.29 -16.46 15.98
C TRP A 146 -10.66 -17.03 15.66
N TYR A 147 -11.16 -16.70 14.48
CA TYR A 147 -12.39 -17.24 13.89
C TYR A 147 -12.10 -17.93 12.57
N TYR A 148 -12.97 -18.87 12.20
CA TYR A 148 -12.98 -19.47 10.88
C TYR A 148 -14.26 -19.07 10.13
N TYR A 149 -14.07 -18.50 8.95
CA TYR A 149 -15.13 -18.33 7.97
C TYR A 149 -14.99 -19.44 6.92
N ALA A 150 -15.98 -20.33 6.85
CA ALA A 150 -15.93 -21.53 5.99
C ALA A 150 -16.21 -21.25 4.50
N GLY A 151 -16.58 -20.02 4.13
CA GLY A 151 -17.11 -19.72 2.81
C GLY A 151 -18.58 -20.13 2.64
N GLY A 152 -19.18 -19.70 1.53
CA GLY A 152 -20.52 -20.13 1.12
C GLY A 152 -21.69 -19.27 1.62
N THR A 153 -21.54 -18.59 2.76
CA THR A 153 -22.44 -17.53 3.24
C THR A 153 -21.88 -16.15 2.91
N GLU A 154 -22.64 -15.07 3.10
CA GLU A 154 -22.05 -13.74 3.04
C GLU A 154 -21.07 -13.55 4.20
N GLU A 155 -19.91 -12.97 3.89
CA GLU A 155 -18.90 -12.60 4.88
C GLU A 155 -19.29 -11.22 5.46
N PRO A 156 -19.32 -11.05 6.79
CA PRO A 156 -19.89 -9.87 7.46
C PRO A 156 -19.19 -8.55 7.16
N HIS A 157 -17.90 -8.53 6.83
CA HIS A 157 -17.16 -7.30 6.51
C HIS A 157 -17.35 -6.86 5.05
N HIS A 158 -17.53 -7.82 4.13
CA HIS A 158 -17.58 -7.57 2.70
C HIS A 158 -18.98 -7.71 2.08
N GLN A 159 -19.96 -8.23 2.83
CA GLN A 159 -21.35 -8.52 2.39
C GLN A 159 -21.43 -9.25 1.04
N ARG A 160 -20.49 -10.17 0.83
CA ARG A 160 -20.45 -11.05 -0.34
C ARG A 160 -19.85 -12.39 0.06
N LYS A 161 -20.05 -13.39 -0.79
CA LYS A 161 -19.40 -14.68 -0.60
C LYS A 161 -17.90 -14.53 -0.83
N MET A 162 -17.13 -14.99 0.15
CA MET A 162 -15.67 -15.01 0.11
C MET A 162 -15.19 -16.46 0.14
N PRO A 163 -13.94 -16.75 -0.27
CA PRO A 163 -13.32 -18.04 -0.01
C PRO A 163 -13.12 -18.24 1.51
N PRO A 164 -12.81 -19.47 1.97
CA PRO A 164 -12.57 -19.72 3.39
C PRO A 164 -11.41 -18.88 3.96
N MET A 165 -11.62 -18.27 5.13
CA MET A 165 -10.65 -17.37 5.77
C MET A 165 -10.51 -17.63 7.26
N LEU A 166 -9.30 -17.41 7.78
CA LEU A 166 -9.03 -17.17 9.18
C LEU A 166 -9.18 -15.68 9.46
N VAL A 167 -9.89 -15.33 10.52
CA VAL A 167 -10.15 -13.95 10.89
C VAL A 167 -9.67 -13.70 12.31
N LEU A 168 -8.91 -12.62 12.50
CA LEU A 168 -8.45 -12.16 13.81
C LEU A 168 -8.71 -10.66 13.92
N ALA A 169 -9.55 -10.29 14.88
CA ALA A 169 -9.68 -8.91 15.32
C ALA A 169 -8.59 -8.54 16.32
N VAL A 170 -8.13 -7.30 16.27
CA VAL A 170 -7.20 -6.69 17.22
C VAL A 170 -7.78 -5.36 17.66
N ASP A 171 -7.67 -5.10 18.96
CA ASP A 171 -7.93 -3.83 19.63
C ASP A 171 -6.57 -3.26 20.01
N VAL A 172 -6.34 -1.97 19.71
CA VAL A 172 -5.06 -1.28 19.95
C VAL A 172 -5.19 -0.19 21.02
N HIS A 173 -6.31 -0.14 21.73
CA HIS A 173 -6.59 0.81 22.79
C HIS A 173 -6.55 0.21 24.21
#